data_AF-A0A286HIN7-F1
#
_entry.id   AF-A0A286HIN7-F1
#
_cell.length_a   1.000
_cell.length_b   1.000
_cell.length_c   1.000
_cell.angle_alpha   90.00
_cell.angle_beta   90.00
_cell.angle_gamma   90.00
#
_symmetry.space_group_name_H-M   'P 1'
#
loop_
_entity.id
_entity.type
_entity.pdbx_description
1 polymer ?
#
loop_
_entity_poly.entity_id
_entity_poly.type
_entity_poly.pdbx_seq_one_letter_code
_entity_poly.pdbx_strand_id
1 'polypeptide(L)'
;MSRDAQVPESSVRDVDVVRVRYVDSEGVQHLVPLEEAADLPFENGRMVREIPSHRGQGHMPGQYWVAKWGDFADYESVLESKWLMLLDFDSEVTAFVTQPLEFDAIDARGAWQHTPDVFVRHRDGSALLLDVKNSELRDDPKVLLQEERTRYTCERLGWDYAMVSEPSGQRWVNVDLLSSARRPLHLGADLVPRLLELARDPVEIGELVRFMEYPDLARGVLYHLMWL
;
A
#
# COMPACT_ATOMS: atom_id res chain seq x y z
N MET A 1 -18.17 50.58 -11.71
CA MET A 1 -17.42 49.87 -10.66
C MET A 1 -18.29 48.71 -10.18
N SER A 2 -18.29 47.59 -10.90
CA SER A 2 -18.90 46.35 -10.40
C SER A 2 -17.93 45.72 -9.42
N ARG A 3 -18.40 45.47 -8.20
CA ARG A 3 -17.73 44.58 -7.25
C ARG A 3 -18.18 43.17 -7.60
N ASP A 4 -17.29 42.38 -8.16
CA ASP A 4 -17.43 40.92 -8.17
C ASP A 4 -17.38 40.46 -6.70
N ALA A 5 -18.52 39.98 -6.21
CA ALA A 5 -18.60 39.27 -4.95
C ALA A 5 -18.05 37.86 -5.20
N GLN A 6 -16.79 37.67 -4.85
CA GLN A 6 -16.17 36.34 -4.84
C GLN A 6 -16.86 35.52 -3.75
N VAL A 7 -17.66 34.53 -4.16
CA VAL A 7 -18.23 33.53 -3.26
C VAL A 7 -17.05 32.78 -2.63
N PRO A 8 -16.95 32.71 -1.29
CA PRO A 8 -15.86 31.96 -0.67
C PRO A 8 -16.01 30.47 -1.03
N GLU A 9 -14.93 29.89 -1.55
CA GLU A 9 -14.83 28.45 -1.79
C GLU A 9 -14.98 27.75 -0.44
N SER A 10 -16.02 26.92 -0.30
CA SER A 10 -16.28 26.22 0.96
C SER A 10 -15.17 25.20 1.23
N SER A 11 -14.57 25.31 2.41
CA SER A 11 -13.61 24.35 2.93
C SER A 11 -14.31 23.01 3.18
N VAL A 12 -13.62 21.88 2.97
CA VAL A 12 -14.11 20.55 3.42
C VAL A 12 -14.51 20.57 4.90
N ARG A 13 -13.87 21.42 5.70
CA ARG A 13 -13.86 21.39 7.17
C ARG A 13 -15.16 21.79 7.88
N ASP A 14 -16.15 22.35 7.17
CA ASP A 14 -17.24 23.09 7.82
C ASP A 14 -18.42 22.20 8.28
N VAL A 15 -18.61 20.99 7.72
CA VAL A 15 -19.68 20.05 8.12
C VAL A 15 -19.27 18.61 7.77
N ASP A 16 -18.62 17.85 8.67
CA ASP A 16 -18.17 16.48 8.34
C ASP A 16 -18.80 15.41 9.23
N VAL A 17 -19.87 14.78 8.75
CA VAL A 17 -20.30 13.48 9.27
C VAL A 17 -19.61 12.43 8.43
N VAL A 18 -18.71 11.65 9.03
CA VAL A 18 -17.99 10.56 8.38
C VAL A 18 -18.30 9.27 9.13
N ARG A 19 -18.74 8.25 8.40
CA ARG A 19 -18.85 6.88 8.88
C ARG A 19 -17.86 6.00 8.14
N VAL A 20 -17.37 4.98 8.83
CA VAL A 20 -16.43 4.01 8.27
C VAL A 20 -17.13 2.65 8.24
N ARG A 21 -17.29 2.10 7.04
CA ARG A 21 -17.70 0.71 6.84
C ARG A 21 -16.46 -0.17 6.72
N TYR A 22 -16.43 -1.29 7.43
CA TYR A 22 -15.33 -2.25 7.33
C TYR A 22 -15.79 -3.68 7.57
N VAL A 23 -14.94 -4.64 7.22
CA VAL A 23 -15.16 -6.07 7.46
C VAL A 23 -14.08 -6.57 8.40
N ASP A 24 -14.48 -7.16 9.53
CA ASP A 24 -13.52 -7.71 10.50
C ASP A 24 -12.92 -9.06 10.05
N SER A 25 -12.03 -9.62 10.86
CA SER A 25 -11.36 -10.90 10.60
C SER A 25 -12.33 -12.08 10.43
N GLU A 26 -13.53 -12.00 11.02
CA GLU A 26 -14.58 -13.01 10.96
C GLU A 26 -15.50 -12.83 9.73
N GLY A 27 -15.33 -11.74 8.98
CA GLY A 27 -16.18 -11.44 7.82
C GLY A 27 -17.45 -10.66 8.18
N VAL A 28 -17.55 -10.11 9.39
CA VAL A 28 -18.71 -9.32 9.81
C VAL A 28 -18.54 -7.87 9.36
N GLN A 29 -19.58 -7.33 8.73
CA GLN A 29 -19.64 -5.93 8.33
C GLN A 29 -20.03 -5.03 9.51
N HIS A 30 -19.29 -3.95 9.67
CA HIS A 30 -19.51 -2.93 10.69
C HIS A 30 -19.66 -1.56 10.05
N LEU A 31 -20.36 -0.65 10.73
CA LEU A 31 -20.47 0.75 10.37
C LEU A 31 -20.31 1.58 11.63
N VAL A 32 -19.21 2.32 11.73
CA VAL A 32 -18.84 3.07 12.94
C VAL A 32 -18.65 4.56 12.63
N PRO A 33 -18.79 5.44 13.63
CA PRO A 33 -18.29 6.82 13.53
C PRO A 33 -16.79 6.84 13.27
N LEU A 34 -16.29 7.91 12.65
CA LEU A 34 -14.87 8.06 12.36
C LEU A 34 -13.99 7.95 13.62
N GLU A 35 -14.43 8.50 14.73
CA GLU A 35 -13.67 8.54 15.98
C GLU A 35 -13.40 7.15 16.56
N GLU A 36 -14.30 6.19 16.31
CA GLU A 36 -14.12 4.79 16.73
C GLU A 36 -13.17 4.04 15.80
N ALA A 37 -12.98 4.50 14.56
CA ALA A 37 -12.16 3.81 13.58
C ALA A 37 -10.65 3.93 13.87
N ALA A 38 -10.18 4.98 14.54
CA ALA A 38 -8.75 5.26 14.71
C ALA A 38 -7.96 4.10 15.35
N ASP A 39 -8.58 3.40 16.30
CA ASP A 39 -7.95 2.33 17.10
C ASP A 39 -8.31 0.91 16.61
N LEU A 40 -9.04 0.78 15.49
CA LEU A 40 -9.42 -0.53 14.97
C LEU A 40 -8.24 -1.22 14.27
N PRO A 41 -8.09 -2.54 14.45
CA PRO A 41 -7.01 -3.30 13.83
C PRO A 41 -7.35 -3.69 12.39
N PHE A 42 -7.42 -2.70 11.48
CA PHE A 42 -7.72 -2.92 10.07
C PHE A 42 -6.76 -3.91 9.39
N GLU A 43 -5.52 -4.02 9.88
CA GLU A 43 -4.55 -5.02 9.43
C GLU A 43 -5.02 -6.48 9.58
N ASN A 44 -5.99 -6.75 10.45
CA ASN A 44 -6.59 -8.07 10.64
C ASN A 44 -7.93 -8.22 9.91
N GLY A 45 -8.41 -7.14 9.28
CA GLY A 45 -9.69 -7.10 8.58
C GLY A 45 -9.65 -7.80 7.23
N ARG A 46 -10.78 -7.74 6.53
CA ARG A 46 -10.93 -8.25 5.16
C ARG A 46 -11.34 -7.11 4.23
N MET A 47 -11.23 -7.37 2.94
CA MET A 47 -11.73 -6.45 1.91
C MET A 47 -13.22 -6.16 2.12
N VAL A 48 -13.63 -4.89 1.96
CA VAL A 48 -15.03 -4.50 2.11
C VAL A 48 -15.91 -4.84 0.91
N ARG A 49 -15.29 -5.12 -0.24
CA ARG A 49 -15.97 -5.51 -1.46
C ARG A 49 -15.18 -6.57 -2.22
N GLU A 50 -15.89 -7.39 -2.99
CA GLU A 50 -15.26 -8.30 -3.94
C GLU A 50 -14.83 -7.55 -5.20
N ILE A 51 -13.70 -7.94 -5.77
CA ILE A 51 -13.21 -7.41 -7.04
C ILE A 51 -13.90 -8.15 -8.19
N PRO A 52 -14.74 -7.49 -9.01
CA PRO A 52 -15.35 -8.14 -10.17
C PRO A 52 -14.29 -8.45 -11.23
N SER A 53 -14.42 -9.60 -11.89
CA SER A 53 -13.60 -9.97 -13.04
C SER A 53 -14.46 -10.46 -14.19
N HIS A 54 -14.43 -9.77 -15.33
CA HIS A 54 -15.21 -10.13 -16.51
C HIS A 54 -14.45 -9.87 -17.82
N ARG A 55 -14.83 -10.62 -18.88
CA ARG A 55 -14.21 -10.50 -20.20
C ARG A 55 -14.38 -9.07 -20.76
N GLY A 56 -13.29 -8.44 -21.19
CA GLY A 56 -13.29 -7.12 -21.82
C GLY A 56 -13.08 -5.92 -20.89
N GLN A 57 -12.79 -6.16 -19.60
CA GLN A 57 -12.38 -5.10 -18.67
C GLN A 57 -11.02 -4.50 -19.02
N GLY A 58 -10.85 -3.20 -18.78
CA GLY A 58 -9.60 -2.46 -19.08
C GLY A 58 -8.50 -2.61 -18.03
N HIS A 59 -8.84 -3.11 -16.84
CA HIS A 59 -7.90 -3.37 -15.74
C HIS A 59 -7.77 -4.88 -15.51
N MET A 60 -6.63 -5.33 -15.00
CA MET A 60 -6.33 -6.75 -14.83
C MET A 60 -6.29 -7.08 -13.33
N PRO A 61 -7.43 -7.50 -12.74
CA PRO A 61 -7.46 -7.92 -11.36
C PRO A 61 -6.71 -9.24 -11.18
N GLY A 62 -6.20 -9.46 -9.97
CA GLY A 62 -5.45 -10.65 -9.64
C GLY A 62 -5.12 -10.74 -8.16
N GLN A 63 -4.29 -11.73 -7.82
CA GLN A 63 -3.85 -11.98 -6.46
C GLN A 63 -2.33 -11.86 -6.39
N TYR A 64 -1.82 -11.11 -5.43
CA TYR A 64 -0.41 -10.97 -5.13
C TYR A 64 -0.06 -11.79 -3.89
N TRP A 65 0.87 -12.75 -4.01
CA TRP A 65 1.38 -13.51 -2.86
C TRP A 65 2.38 -12.69 -2.07
N VAL A 66 2.05 -12.40 -0.81
CA VAL A 66 2.83 -11.58 0.12
C VAL A 66 3.79 -12.46 0.92
N ALA A 67 5.09 -12.19 0.81
CA ALA A 67 6.13 -12.98 1.46
C ALA A 67 6.14 -12.83 2.98
N LYS A 68 5.83 -11.63 3.51
CA LYS A 68 5.87 -11.32 4.94
C LYS A 68 4.97 -12.23 5.80
N TRP A 69 3.76 -12.56 5.35
CA TRP A 69 2.80 -13.41 6.09
C TRP A 69 2.35 -14.66 5.32
N GLY A 70 2.81 -14.85 4.08
CA GLY A 70 2.60 -16.07 3.32
C GLY A 70 1.19 -16.27 2.77
N ASP A 71 0.43 -15.20 2.57
CA ASP A 71 -0.94 -15.23 2.03
C ASP A 71 -1.10 -14.29 0.82
N PHE A 72 -2.31 -14.22 0.26
CA PHE A 72 -2.63 -13.40 -0.90
C PHE A 72 -3.31 -12.08 -0.52
N ALA A 73 -3.00 -11.04 -1.29
CA ALA A 73 -3.73 -9.79 -1.32
C ALA A 73 -4.28 -9.56 -2.73
N ASP A 74 -5.58 -9.29 -2.84
CA ASP A 74 -6.22 -9.06 -4.14
C ASP A 74 -6.05 -7.61 -4.59
N TYR A 75 -5.92 -7.40 -5.89
CA TYR A 75 -5.77 -6.08 -6.52
C TYR A 75 -6.63 -5.97 -7.79
N GLU A 76 -7.03 -4.75 -8.16
CA GLU A 76 -7.86 -4.48 -9.34
C GLU A 76 -7.04 -4.09 -10.58
N SER A 77 -5.82 -3.59 -10.36
CA SER A 77 -4.96 -3.10 -11.44
C SER A 77 -3.50 -3.56 -11.31
N VAL A 78 -2.80 -3.61 -12.45
CA VAL A 78 -1.35 -3.88 -12.49
C VAL A 78 -0.56 -2.83 -11.70
N LEU A 79 -1.04 -1.58 -11.67
CA LEU A 79 -0.35 -0.53 -10.93
C LEU A 79 -0.47 -0.76 -9.40
N GLU A 80 -1.61 -1.21 -8.91
CA GLU A 80 -1.76 -1.64 -7.51
C GLU A 80 -0.83 -2.79 -7.18
N SER A 81 -0.73 -3.82 -8.05
CA SER A 81 0.16 -4.96 -7.78
C SER A 81 1.63 -4.56 -7.66
N LYS A 82 2.08 -3.50 -8.38
CA LYS A 82 3.41 -2.92 -8.19
C LYS A 82 3.59 -2.36 -6.78
N TRP A 83 2.61 -1.64 -6.27
CA TRP A 83 2.65 -1.07 -4.92
C TRP A 83 2.56 -2.14 -3.84
N LEU A 84 1.75 -3.19 -4.00
CA LEU A 84 1.73 -4.32 -3.08
C LEU A 84 3.12 -4.97 -2.95
N MET A 85 3.85 -5.10 -4.07
CA MET A 85 5.22 -5.62 -4.03
C MET A 85 6.21 -4.68 -3.33
N LEU A 86 6.07 -3.36 -3.50
CA LEU A 86 6.91 -2.40 -2.79
C LEU A 86 6.62 -2.41 -1.28
N LEU A 87 5.36 -2.61 -0.89
CA LEU A 87 4.95 -2.73 0.52
C LEU A 87 5.44 -4.06 1.14
N ASP A 88 5.40 -5.16 0.39
CA ASP A 88 5.95 -6.45 0.83
C ASP A 88 7.48 -6.40 0.98
N PHE A 89 8.17 -5.57 0.19
CA PHE A 89 9.60 -5.33 0.31
C PHE A 89 9.97 -4.39 1.48
N ASP A 90 9.10 -3.47 1.86
CA ASP A 90 9.41 -2.44 2.85
C ASP A 90 9.56 -3.06 4.26
N SER A 91 10.73 -2.92 4.89
CA SER A 91 10.99 -3.48 6.22
C SER A 91 10.19 -2.81 7.34
N GLU A 92 9.72 -1.59 7.12
CA GLU A 92 8.90 -0.86 8.09
C GLU A 92 7.42 -1.26 8.01
N VAL A 93 7.00 -2.00 6.97
CA VAL A 93 5.61 -2.48 6.85
C VAL A 93 5.47 -3.84 7.54
N THR A 94 4.51 -3.95 8.47
CA THR A 94 4.21 -5.21 9.18
C THR A 94 2.97 -5.90 8.66
N ALA A 95 2.02 -5.15 8.10
CA ALA A 95 0.80 -5.69 7.51
C ALA A 95 0.20 -4.71 6.50
N PHE A 96 -0.53 -5.21 5.52
CA PHE A 96 -1.40 -4.39 4.69
C PHE A 96 -2.65 -5.17 4.25
N VAL A 97 -3.74 -4.44 4.03
CA VAL A 97 -5.02 -4.99 3.56
C VAL A 97 -5.52 -4.13 2.40
N THR A 98 -5.90 -4.76 1.30
CA THR A 98 -6.48 -4.06 0.15
C THR A 98 -7.95 -3.79 0.37
N GLN A 99 -8.44 -2.66 -0.13
CA GLN A 99 -9.84 -2.21 0.02
C GLN A 99 -10.37 -2.41 1.46
N PRO A 100 -9.67 -1.86 2.47
CA PRO A 100 -9.81 -2.25 3.88
C PRO A 100 -11.07 -1.68 4.53
N LEU A 101 -11.56 -0.56 4.01
CA LEU A 101 -12.69 0.19 4.53
C LEU A 101 -13.34 1.03 3.43
N GLU A 102 -14.56 1.50 3.67
CA GLU A 102 -15.22 2.53 2.88
C GLU A 102 -15.59 3.71 3.79
N PHE A 103 -15.21 4.92 3.39
CA PHE A 103 -15.75 6.15 3.95
C PHE A 103 -17.12 6.44 3.34
N ASP A 104 -18.11 6.68 4.19
CA ASP A 104 -19.45 7.15 3.83
C ASP A 104 -19.70 8.48 4.54
N ALA A 105 -19.66 9.57 3.79
CA ALA A 105 -19.47 10.89 4.36
C ALA A 105 -20.22 11.99 3.64
N ILE A 106 -20.43 13.10 4.34
CA ILE A 106 -21.01 14.34 3.82
C ILE A 106 -20.14 15.49 4.28
N ASP A 107 -19.70 16.33 3.34
CA ASP A 107 -19.00 17.58 3.59
C ASP A 107 -19.78 18.80 3.00
N ALA A 108 -19.22 20.00 3.11
CA ALA A 108 -19.80 21.22 2.52
C ALA A 108 -19.91 21.17 0.98
N ARG A 109 -19.25 20.20 0.33
CA ARG A 109 -19.25 19.95 -1.11
C ARG A 109 -20.09 18.71 -1.47
N GLY A 110 -20.88 18.19 -0.55
CA GLY A 110 -21.88 17.15 -0.76
C GLY A 110 -21.51 15.78 -0.20
N ALA A 111 -22.39 14.80 -0.44
CA ALA A 111 -22.14 13.42 -0.07
C ALA A 111 -21.02 12.82 -0.92
N TRP A 112 -20.20 11.98 -0.31
CA TRP A 112 -19.12 11.27 -0.97
C TRP A 112 -18.89 9.91 -0.33
N GLN A 113 -18.42 8.98 -1.16
CA GLN A 113 -18.01 7.65 -0.76
C GLN A 113 -16.64 7.37 -1.35
N HIS A 114 -15.79 6.70 -0.59
CA HIS A 114 -14.46 6.31 -1.05
C HIS A 114 -14.00 5.03 -0.37
N THR A 115 -13.51 4.08 -1.15
CA THR A 115 -12.81 2.88 -0.67
C THR A 115 -11.33 3.05 -1.01
N PRO A 116 -10.45 3.31 -0.03
CA PRO A 116 -9.03 3.40 -0.28
C PRO A 116 -8.45 2.09 -0.81
N ASP A 117 -7.39 2.15 -1.63
CA ASP A 117 -6.85 0.94 -2.25
C ASP A 117 -6.13 0.04 -1.25
N VAL A 118 -5.34 0.60 -0.32
CA VAL A 118 -4.57 -0.17 0.67
C VAL A 118 -4.50 0.53 2.02
N PHE A 119 -4.73 -0.21 3.10
CA PHE A 119 -4.32 0.17 4.46
C PHE A 119 -3.01 -0.51 4.80
N VAL A 120 -2.07 0.24 5.37
CA VAL A 120 -0.74 -0.22 5.72
C VAL A 120 -0.51 0.04 7.20
N ARG A 121 -0.04 -0.98 7.92
CA ARG A 121 0.47 -0.84 9.29
C ARG A 121 1.99 -0.83 9.26
N HIS A 122 2.57 0.21 9.84
CA HIS A 122 4.01 0.31 10.06
C HIS A 122 4.42 -0.30 11.40
N ARG A 123 5.71 -0.65 11.48
CA ARG A 123 6.36 -1.27 12.65
C ARG A 123 6.28 -0.41 13.91
N ASP A 124 6.28 0.91 13.76
CA ASP A 124 6.12 1.87 14.86
C ASP A 124 4.66 2.02 15.34
N GLY A 125 3.73 1.31 14.69
CA GLY A 125 2.30 1.36 14.97
C GLY A 125 1.55 2.42 14.16
N SER A 126 2.22 3.29 13.40
CA SER A 126 1.54 4.25 12.53
C SER A 126 0.78 3.55 11.40
N ALA A 127 -0.25 4.23 10.89
CA ALA A 127 -1.09 3.74 9.81
C ALA A 127 -0.99 4.66 8.61
N LEU A 128 -0.97 4.07 7.42
CA LEU A 128 -1.00 4.77 6.14
C LEU A 128 -2.17 4.25 5.31
N LEU A 129 -3.01 5.16 4.82
CA LEU A 129 -3.92 4.89 3.70
C LEU A 129 -3.26 5.28 2.38
N LEU A 130 -3.28 4.35 1.44
CA LEU A 130 -2.67 4.49 0.12
C LEU A 130 -3.75 4.39 -0.96
N ASP A 131 -3.82 5.39 -1.83
CA ASP A 131 -4.57 5.35 -3.09
C ASP A 131 -3.62 5.31 -4.28
N VAL A 132 -3.90 4.45 -5.24
CA VAL A 132 -3.10 4.23 -6.43
C VAL A 132 -3.84 4.79 -7.64
N LYS A 133 -3.25 5.79 -8.29
CA LYS A 133 -3.87 6.48 -9.41
C LYS A 133 -2.91 6.63 -10.59
N ASN A 134 -3.40 6.30 -11.79
CA ASN A 134 -2.68 6.60 -13.03
C ASN A 134 -2.34 8.10 -13.10
N SER A 135 -1.08 8.40 -13.42
CA SER A 135 -0.56 9.77 -13.53
C SER A 135 -1.36 10.64 -14.50
N GLU A 136 -1.91 10.06 -15.57
CA GLU A 136 -2.73 10.78 -16.55
C GLU A 136 -4.04 11.32 -15.96
N LEU A 137 -4.52 10.74 -14.86
CA LEU A 137 -5.77 11.10 -14.19
C LEU A 137 -5.54 11.87 -12.88
N ARG A 138 -4.29 12.15 -12.50
CA ARG A 138 -3.97 12.81 -11.22
C ARG A 138 -4.52 14.23 -11.15
N ASP A 139 -4.50 14.94 -12.28
CA ASP A 139 -4.95 16.34 -12.36
C ASP A 139 -6.47 16.46 -12.57
N ASP A 140 -7.22 15.36 -12.60
CA ASP A 140 -8.69 15.42 -12.65
C ASP A 140 -9.21 16.10 -11.37
N PRO A 141 -10.01 17.19 -11.47
CA PRO A 141 -10.58 17.87 -10.30
C PRO A 141 -11.31 16.95 -9.32
N LYS A 142 -11.93 15.86 -9.81
CA LYS A 142 -12.59 14.88 -8.94
C LYS A 142 -11.58 14.08 -8.12
N VAL A 143 -10.44 13.73 -8.71
CA VAL A 143 -9.36 13.00 -8.04
C VAL A 143 -8.69 13.88 -6.98
N LEU A 144 -8.44 15.15 -7.31
CA LEU A 144 -7.91 16.13 -6.36
C LEU A 144 -8.87 16.35 -5.18
N LEU A 145 -10.16 16.47 -5.45
CA LEU A 145 -11.20 16.59 -4.42
C LEU A 145 -11.28 15.34 -3.52
N GLN A 146 -11.21 14.15 -4.12
CA GLN A 146 -11.15 12.90 -3.35
C GLN A 146 -9.89 12.84 -2.49
N GLU A 147 -8.72 13.19 -3.05
CA GLU A 147 -7.45 13.23 -2.31
C GLU A 147 -7.55 14.16 -1.10
N GLU A 148 -8.10 15.37 -1.28
CA GLU A 148 -8.27 16.35 -0.20
C GLU A 148 -9.18 15.81 0.93
N ARG A 149 -10.32 15.21 0.56
CA ARG A 149 -11.28 14.63 1.51
C ARG A 149 -10.67 13.47 2.30
N THR A 150 -10.01 12.54 1.59
CA THR A 150 -9.37 11.39 2.21
C THR A 150 -8.21 11.83 3.11
N ARG A 151 -7.36 12.75 2.65
CA ARG A 151 -6.25 13.31 3.44
C ARG A 151 -6.76 13.91 4.75
N TYR A 152 -7.76 14.78 4.66
CA TYR A 152 -8.35 15.42 5.84
C TYR A 152 -8.98 14.40 6.81
N THR A 153 -9.62 13.35 6.27
CA THR A 153 -10.18 12.26 7.09
C THR A 153 -9.08 11.48 7.80
N CYS A 154 -7.96 11.19 7.13
CA CYS A 154 -6.80 10.53 7.73
C CYS A 154 -6.14 11.39 8.82
N GLU A 155 -6.00 12.70 8.58
CA GLU A 155 -5.47 13.64 9.58
C GLU A 155 -6.29 13.61 10.88
N ARG A 156 -7.63 13.49 10.80
CA ARG A 156 -8.51 13.34 11.96
C ARG A 156 -8.34 12.02 12.71
N LEU A 157 -7.97 10.96 12.00
CA LEU A 157 -7.66 9.64 12.56
C LEU A 157 -6.23 9.57 13.12
N GLY A 158 -5.39 10.57 12.86
CA GLY A 158 -3.96 10.51 13.17
C GLY A 158 -3.20 9.55 12.26
N TRP A 159 -3.71 9.31 11.04
CA TRP A 159 -3.11 8.43 10.04
C TRP A 159 -2.45 9.25 8.92
N ASP A 160 -1.41 8.66 8.32
CA ASP A 160 -0.81 9.19 7.11
C ASP A 160 -1.66 8.86 5.88
N TYR A 161 -1.51 9.67 4.84
CA TYR A 161 -2.18 9.47 3.56
C TYR A 161 -1.29 9.82 2.37
N ALA A 162 -1.27 8.91 1.39
CA ALA A 162 -0.58 9.11 0.13
C ALA A 162 -1.44 8.67 -1.06
N MET A 163 -1.58 9.57 -2.03
CA MET A 163 -2.01 9.20 -3.38
C MET A 163 -0.79 9.07 -4.28
N VAL A 164 -0.56 7.88 -4.80
CA VAL A 164 0.63 7.49 -5.55
C VAL A 164 0.29 7.12 -6.99
N SER A 165 1.29 7.23 -7.87
CA SER A 165 1.19 6.81 -9.28
C SER A 165 2.24 5.75 -9.59
N GLU A 166 2.79 5.72 -10.80
CA GLU A 166 3.90 4.83 -11.13
C GLU A 166 5.07 5.03 -10.16
N PRO A 167 5.58 3.95 -9.51
CA PRO A 167 6.77 4.06 -8.70
C PRO A 167 7.96 4.50 -9.56
N SER A 168 8.95 5.13 -8.93
CA SER A 168 10.17 5.52 -9.65
C SER A 168 10.79 4.31 -10.35
N GLY A 169 11.16 4.45 -11.63
CA GLY A 169 11.63 3.34 -12.46
C GLY A 169 12.82 2.57 -11.85
N GLN A 170 13.77 3.27 -11.22
CA GLN A 170 14.92 2.61 -10.58
C GLN A 170 14.51 1.76 -9.37
N ARG A 171 13.66 2.30 -8.48
CA ARG A 171 13.14 1.55 -7.32
C ARG A 171 12.38 0.32 -7.79
N TRP A 172 11.51 0.50 -8.80
CA TRP A 172 10.73 -0.59 -9.37
C TRP A 172 11.62 -1.73 -9.90
N VAL A 173 12.57 -1.42 -10.78
CA VAL A 173 13.46 -2.43 -11.38
C VAL A 173 14.27 -3.18 -10.31
N ASN A 174 14.74 -2.48 -9.28
CA ASN A 174 15.51 -3.10 -8.21
C ASN A 174 14.64 -4.05 -7.35
N VAL A 175 13.46 -3.60 -6.93
CA VAL A 175 12.57 -4.42 -6.10
C VAL A 175 11.99 -5.59 -6.90
N ASP A 176 11.63 -5.37 -8.16
CA ASP A 176 11.14 -6.43 -9.06
C ASP A 176 12.18 -7.54 -9.24
N LEU A 177 13.47 -7.17 -9.42
CA LEU A 177 14.57 -8.12 -9.45
C LEU A 177 14.65 -8.95 -8.14
N LEU A 178 14.63 -8.28 -6.99
CA LEU A 178 14.72 -8.93 -5.67
C LEU A 178 13.49 -9.80 -5.38
N SER A 179 12.33 -9.47 -5.95
CA SER A 179 11.08 -10.21 -5.74
C SER A 179 11.21 -11.68 -6.11
N SER A 180 12.07 -12.03 -7.06
CA SER A 180 12.33 -13.42 -7.44
C SER A 180 12.86 -14.28 -6.27
N ALA A 181 13.50 -13.66 -5.29
CA ALA A 181 14.13 -14.31 -4.13
C ALA A 181 13.33 -14.16 -2.83
N ARG A 182 12.12 -13.58 -2.86
CA ARG A 182 11.31 -13.31 -1.65
C ARG A 182 10.77 -14.55 -0.93
N ARG A 183 10.73 -15.68 -1.63
CA ARG A 183 10.25 -16.95 -1.04
C ARG A 183 11.27 -17.50 -0.05
N PRO A 184 10.85 -18.27 0.96
CA PRO A 184 11.77 -18.93 1.88
C PRO A 184 12.90 -19.68 1.16
N LEU A 185 14.11 -19.59 1.69
CA LEU A 185 15.25 -20.32 1.15
C LEU A 185 15.05 -21.82 1.32
N HIS A 186 15.00 -22.53 0.20
CA HIS A 186 14.98 -24.00 0.17
C HIS A 186 16.38 -24.60 -0.07
N LEU A 187 17.33 -23.78 -0.53
CA LEU A 187 18.72 -24.15 -0.83
C LEU A 187 19.65 -22.99 -0.44
N GLY A 188 20.89 -23.28 -0.05
CA GLY A 188 21.91 -22.27 0.24
C GLY A 188 21.75 -21.55 1.58
N ALA A 189 20.86 -22.01 2.47
CA ALA A 189 20.70 -21.44 3.81
C ALA A 189 21.98 -21.50 4.66
N ASP A 190 22.85 -22.49 4.39
CA ASP A 190 24.18 -22.63 4.95
C ASP A 190 25.16 -21.50 4.56
N LEU A 191 24.88 -20.78 3.47
CA LEU A 191 25.68 -19.63 3.03
C LEU A 191 25.38 -18.35 3.83
N VAL A 192 24.22 -18.26 4.49
CA VAL A 192 23.75 -17.03 5.16
C VAL A 192 24.76 -16.49 6.18
N PRO A 193 25.29 -17.29 7.13
CA PRO A 193 26.24 -16.77 8.13
C PRO A 193 27.50 -16.19 7.48
N ARG A 194 28.00 -16.83 6.40
CA ARG A 194 29.19 -16.38 5.69
C ARG A 194 28.95 -15.09 4.92
N LEU A 195 27.81 -14.97 4.24
CA LEU A 195 27.43 -13.77 3.51
C LEU A 195 27.26 -12.58 4.44
N LEU A 196 26.59 -12.77 5.58
CA LEU A 196 26.43 -11.71 6.60
C LEU A 196 27.77 -11.30 7.22
N GLU A 197 28.68 -12.24 7.48
CA GLU A 197 30.01 -11.94 8.00
C GLU A 197 30.83 -11.09 7.00
N LEU A 198 30.80 -11.45 5.72
CA LEU A 198 31.50 -10.73 4.66
C LEU A 198 30.88 -9.36 4.36
N ALA A 199 29.58 -9.18 4.64
CA ALA A 199 28.84 -7.93 4.48
C ALA A 199 28.72 -7.13 5.78
N ARG A 200 29.54 -7.42 6.81
CA ARG A 200 29.56 -6.65 8.06
C ARG A 200 29.89 -5.17 7.82
N ASP A 201 30.80 -4.92 6.88
CA ASP A 201 31.10 -3.58 6.36
C ASP A 201 30.50 -3.43 4.96
N PRO A 202 30.20 -2.19 4.50
CA PRO A 202 29.71 -1.95 3.16
C PRO A 202 30.61 -2.58 2.09
N VAL A 203 30.04 -3.46 1.28
CA VAL A 203 30.73 -4.22 0.23
C VAL A 203 29.89 -4.23 -1.04
N GLU A 204 30.54 -4.22 -2.20
CA GLU A 204 29.83 -4.39 -3.46
C GLU A 204 29.24 -5.79 -3.58
N ILE A 205 27.99 -5.90 -4.01
CA ILE A 205 27.33 -7.19 -4.29
C ILE A 205 28.20 -8.07 -5.21
N GLY A 206 28.82 -7.45 -6.22
CA GLY A 206 29.71 -8.15 -7.16
C GLY A 206 30.94 -8.76 -6.49
N GLU A 207 31.53 -8.07 -5.51
CA GLU A 207 32.66 -8.59 -4.75
C GLU A 207 32.24 -9.73 -3.82
N LEU A 208 31.14 -9.55 -3.10
CA LEU A 208 30.60 -10.55 -2.19
C LEU A 208 30.33 -11.89 -2.91
N VAL A 209 29.72 -11.83 -4.10
CA VAL A 209 29.39 -13.01 -4.90
C VAL A 209 30.62 -13.64 -5.55
N ARG A 210 31.62 -12.86 -5.98
CA ARG A 210 32.82 -13.35 -6.68
C ARG A 210 33.68 -14.29 -5.83
N PHE A 211 33.70 -14.12 -4.52
CA PHE A 211 34.50 -14.94 -3.60
C PHE A 211 33.81 -16.22 -3.13
N MET A 212 32.59 -16.50 -3.59
CA MET A 212 31.83 -17.67 -3.20
C MET A 212 32.10 -18.85 -4.13
N GLU A 213 32.12 -20.06 -3.57
CA GLU A 213 32.34 -21.31 -4.35
C GLU A 213 31.27 -21.52 -5.42
N TYR A 214 30.02 -21.13 -5.12
CA TYR A 214 28.88 -21.18 -6.04
C TYR A 214 28.24 -19.80 -6.20
N PRO A 215 28.76 -18.93 -7.10
CA PRO A 215 28.32 -17.54 -7.22
C PRO A 215 26.83 -17.35 -7.50
N ASP A 216 26.22 -18.18 -8.35
CA ASP A 216 24.79 -18.04 -8.70
C ASP A 216 23.86 -18.40 -7.53
N LEU A 217 24.22 -19.45 -6.77
CA LEU A 217 23.52 -19.81 -5.55
C LEU A 217 23.67 -18.72 -4.49
N ALA A 218 24.89 -18.21 -4.29
CA ALA A 218 25.17 -17.13 -3.35
C ALA A 218 24.40 -15.85 -3.70
N ARG A 219 24.25 -15.53 -4.99
CA ARG A 219 23.45 -14.38 -5.44
C ARG A 219 21.98 -14.53 -5.08
N GLY A 220 21.40 -15.72 -5.28
CA GLY A 220 20.02 -16.00 -4.88
C GLY A 220 19.80 -15.84 -3.37
N VAL A 221 20.73 -16.37 -2.56
CA VAL A 221 20.71 -16.21 -1.09
C VAL A 221 20.86 -14.74 -0.71
N LEU A 222 21.77 -14.00 -1.33
CA LEU A 222 21.96 -12.58 -1.07
C LEU A 222 20.71 -11.76 -1.39
N TYR A 223 20.08 -11.99 -2.55
CA TYR A 223 18.84 -11.30 -2.92
C TYR A 223 17.70 -11.62 -1.95
N HIS A 224 17.64 -12.86 -1.44
CA HIS A 224 16.70 -13.21 -0.38
C HIS A 224 16.97 -12.41 0.90
N LEU A 225 18.23 -12.34 1.34
CA LEU A 225 18.61 -11.56 2.53
C LEU A 225 18.33 -10.06 2.38
N MET A 226 18.40 -9.53 1.15
CA MET A 226 18.04 -8.14 0.87
C MET A 226 16.52 -7.90 0.86
N TRP A 227 15.70 -8.95 0.74
CA TRP A 227 14.25 -8.86 0.81
C TRP A 227 13.70 -8.88 2.24
N LEU A 228 14.38 -9.57 3.16
CA LEU A 228 13.99 -9.72 4.57
C LEU A 228 14.04 -8.38 5.33
#